data_AF-A0A7Y4ZRV9-F1
#
_entry.id   AF-A0A7Y4ZRV9-F1
#
_cell.length_a   1.000
_cell.length_b   1.000
_cell.length_c   1.000
_cell.angle_alpha   90.00
_cell.angle_beta   90.00
_cell.angle_gamma   90.00
#
_symmetry.space_group_name_H-M   'P 1'
#
loop_
_entity.id
_entity.type
_entity.pdbx_description
1 polymer ?
#
loop_
_entity_poly.entity_id
_entity_poly.type
_entity_poly.pdbx_seq_one_letter_code
_entity_poly.pdbx_strand_id
1 'polypeptide(L)'
;MRKHLRALIARGKLLLQQAHSERASPREIAIAVALGAFAGCSPAIGAHGWLAVGLATILRKNRLFAFFGSRVSFFLTLPWIVLLEIQLSHRLRTGAWAELSAETALAQAHLLL
;
A
#
# COMPACT_ATOMS: atom_id res chain seq x y z
N MET A 1 19.17 10.59 25.54
CA MET A 1 17.87 10.26 24.90
C MET A 1 17.13 11.45 24.28
N ARG A 2 16.71 12.49 25.03
CA ARG A 2 15.88 13.61 24.50
C ARG A 2 16.50 14.37 23.31
N LYS A 3 17.83 14.53 23.23
CA LYS A 3 18.50 15.22 22.11
C LYS A 3 18.41 14.43 20.78
N HIS A 4 18.63 13.12 20.82
CA HIS A 4 18.52 12.27 19.62
C HIS A 4 17.09 12.20 19.09
N LEU A 5 16.10 12.12 19.99
CA LEU A 5 14.69 12.14 19.60
C LEU A 5 14.31 13.46 18.89
N ARG A 6 14.76 14.61 19.41
CA ARG A 6 14.53 15.91 18.76
C ARG A 6 15.21 16.00 17.38
N ALA A 7 16.43 15.47 17.25
CA ALA A 7 17.13 15.44 15.97
C ALA A 7 16.43 14.56 14.93
N LEU A 8 15.90 13.41 15.35
CA LEU A 8 15.08 12.53 14.51
C LEU A 8 13.78 13.22 14.06
N ILE A 9 13.06 13.87 14.98
CA ILE A 9 11.83 14.60 14.67
C ILE A 9 12.11 15.77 13.70
N ALA A 10 13.20 16.51 13.91
CA ALA A 10 13.58 17.62 13.02
C ALA A 10 13.92 17.12 11.61
N ARG A 11 14.65 16.00 11.49
CA ARG A 11 14.93 15.35 10.20
C ARG A 11 13.65 14.85 9.52
N GLY A 12 12.74 14.22 10.28
CA GLY A 12 11.45 13.79 9.75
C GLY A 12 10.61 14.96 9.21
N LYS A 13 10.57 16.08 9.94
CA LYS A 13 9.90 17.31 9.49
C LYS A 13 10.52 17.87 8.21
N LEU A 14 11.85 17.90 8.11
CA LEU A 14 12.54 18.34 6.90
C LEU A 14 12.22 17.44 5.70
N LEU A 15 12.20 16.12 5.88
CA LEU A 15 11.84 15.18 4.81
C LEU A 15 10.39 15.38 4.34
N LEU A 16 9.47 15.62 5.28
CA LEU A 16 8.07 15.95 4.96
C LEU A 16 7.95 17.28 4.22
N GLN A 17 8.65 18.32 4.68
CA GLN A 17 8.67 19.63 4.03
C GLN A 17 9.28 19.56 2.63
N GLN A 18 10.38 18.82 2.45
CA GLN A 18 11.00 18.58 1.15
C GLN A 18 10.05 17.83 0.22
N ALA A 19 9.38 16.78 0.70
CA ALA A 19 8.51 15.99 -0.14
C ALA A 19 7.18 16.70 -0.49
N HIS A 20 6.72 17.62 0.36
CA HIS A 20 5.59 18.52 0.06
C HIS A 20 5.98 19.68 -0.87
N SER A 21 7.21 20.20 -0.74
CA SER A 21 7.71 21.29 -1.60
C SER A 21 8.32 20.81 -2.92
N GLU A 22 8.47 19.49 -3.10
CA GLU A 22 8.88 18.86 -4.34
C GLU A 22 7.82 19.13 -5.42
N ARG A 23 8.07 20.17 -6.22
CA ARG A 23 7.25 20.46 -7.40
C ARG A 23 7.42 19.31 -8.38
N ALA A 24 6.41 18.47 -8.48
CA ALA A 24 6.34 17.37 -9.42
C ALA A 24 5.22 17.65 -10.42
N SER A 25 5.50 17.44 -11.70
CA SER A 25 4.46 17.43 -12.71
C SER A 25 3.42 16.34 -12.40
N PRO A 26 2.15 16.46 -12.86
CA PRO A 26 1.15 15.42 -12.65
C PRO A 26 1.61 14.03 -13.09
N ARG A 27 2.42 13.95 -14.16
CA ARG A 27 3.02 12.72 -14.64
C ARG A 27 4.01 12.11 -13.63
N GLU A 28 4.84 12.93 -13.01
CA GLU A 28 5.79 12.44 -11.99
C GLU A 28 5.09 11.98 -10.73
N ILE A 29 4.02 12.67 -10.32
CA ILE A 29 3.16 12.24 -9.21
C ILE A 29 2.55 10.88 -9.54
N ALA A 30 1.94 10.73 -10.72
CA ALA A 30 1.34 9.47 -11.15
C ALA A 30 2.34 8.30 -11.13
N ILE A 31 3.57 8.52 -11.61
CA ILE A 31 4.63 7.51 -11.57
C ILE A 31 5.02 7.18 -10.12
N ALA A 32 5.14 8.18 -9.24
CA ALA A 32 5.46 7.94 -7.84
C ALA A 32 4.36 7.12 -7.15
N VAL A 33 3.09 7.47 -7.36
CA VAL A 33 1.94 6.71 -6.84
C VAL A 33 1.95 5.27 -7.37
N ALA A 34 2.22 5.07 -8.66
CA ALA A 34 2.32 3.74 -9.26
C ALA A 34 3.46 2.89 -8.65
N LEU A 35 4.62 3.48 -8.39
CA LEU A 35 5.72 2.83 -7.67
C LEU A 35 5.31 2.42 -6.25
N GLY A 36 4.58 3.31 -5.57
CA GLY A 36 3.97 3.02 -4.28
C GLY A 36 3.04 1.82 -4.33
N ALA A 37 2.05 1.84 -5.22
CA ALA A 37 1.08 0.76 -5.37
C ALA A 37 1.76 -0.56 -5.70
N PHE A 38 2.74 -0.56 -6.61
CA PHE A 38 3.55 -1.73 -6.93
C PHE A 38 4.26 -2.31 -5.70
N ALA A 39 4.88 -1.45 -4.88
CA ALA A 39 5.48 -1.88 -3.62
C ALA A 39 4.43 -2.44 -2.64
N GLY A 40 3.24 -1.83 -2.59
CA GLY A 40 2.11 -2.27 -1.76
C GLY A 40 1.56 -3.66 -2.12
N CYS A 41 1.68 -4.07 -3.38
CA CYS A 41 1.30 -5.41 -3.85
C CYS A 41 2.34 -6.50 -3.56
N SER A 42 3.52 -6.14 -3.02
CA SER A 42 4.55 -7.12 -2.67
C SER A 42 4.22 -7.88 -1.37
N PRO A 43 4.81 -9.07 -1.14
CA PRO A 43 4.61 -9.81 0.11
C PRO A 43 5.32 -9.18 1.32
N ALA A 44 5.91 -7.99 1.19
CA ALA A 44 6.67 -7.30 2.23
C ALA A 44 5.77 -6.61 3.27
N ILE A 45 4.91 -7.39 3.94
CA ILE A 45 3.94 -6.89 4.93
C ILE A 45 4.66 -6.08 6.02
N GLY A 46 4.19 -4.85 6.25
CA GLY A 46 4.78 -3.91 7.20
C GLY A 46 6.00 -3.13 6.66
N ALA A 47 6.62 -3.58 5.57
CA ALA A 47 7.76 -2.94 4.94
C ALA A 47 7.42 -2.18 3.63
N HIS A 48 6.17 -2.25 3.15
CA HIS A 48 5.72 -1.59 1.91
C HIS A 48 6.11 -0.12 1.78
N GLY A 49 5.95 0.66 2.86
CA GLY A 49 6.30 2.08 2.86
C GLY A 49 7.81 2.31 2.68
N TRP A 50 8.64 1.49 3.32
CA TRP A 50 10.10 1.56 3.17
C TRP A 50 10.53 1.15 1.77
N LEU A 51 9.92 0.09 1.23
CA LEU A 51 10.16 -0.38 -0.12
C LEU A 51 9.78 0.71 -1.15
N ALA A 52 8.61 1.33 -1.00
CA ALA A 52 8.15 2.42 -1.87
C ALA A 52 9.08 3.63 -1.83
N VAL A 53 9.49 4.08 -0.64
CA VAL A 53 10.43 5.20 -0.47
C VAL A 53 11.81 4.85 -1.04
N GLY A 54 12.28 3.62 -0.86
CA GLY A 54 13.52 3.12 -1.45
C GLY A 54 13.50 3.16 -2.98
N LEU A 55 12.46 2.59 -3.59
CA LEU A 55 12.26 2.61 -5.04
C LEU A 55 12.17 4.03 -5.59
N ALA A 56 11.38 4.90 -4.95
CA ALA A 56 11.26 6.30 -5.34
C ALA A 56 12.60 7.04 -5.20
N THR A 57 13.42 6.69 -4.22
CA THR A 57 14.76 7.28 -4.06
C THR A 57 15.72 6.86 -5.17
N ILE A 58 15.76 5.56 -5.50
CA ILE A 58 16.59 5.02 -6.59
C ILE A 58 16.18 5.65 -7.93
N LEU A 59 14.87 5.75 -8.18
CA LEU A 59 14.31 6.25 -9.44
C LEU A 59 14.15 7.78 -9.47
N ARG A 60 14.59 8.49 -8.42
CA ARG A 60 14.50 9.95 -8.27
C ARG A 60 13.07 10.47 -8.51
N LYS A 61 12.10 9.82 -7.86
CA LYS A 61 10.67 10.20 -7.86
C LYS A 61 10.24 10.68 -6.48
N ASN A 62 9.10 11.36 -6.44
CA ASN A 62 8.58 11.94 -5.20
C ASN A 62 8.27 10.83 -4.19
N ARG A 63 9.00 10.87 -3.07
CA ARG A 63 8.97 9.83 -2.03
C ARG A 63 7.66 9.84 -1.25
N LEU A 64 7.04 11.01 -1.07
CA LEU A 64 5.79 11.14 -0.33
C LEU A 64 4.62 10.55 -1.11
N PHE A 65 4.51 10.85 -2.40
CA PHE A 65 3.47 10.25 -3.24
C PHE A 65 3.68 8.74 -3.42
N ALA A 66 4.92 8.26 -3.47
CA ALA A 66 5.19 6.82 -3.45
C ALA A 66 4.81 6.18 -2.11
N PHE A 67 5.11 6.79 -0.97
CA PHE A 67 4.68 6.30 0.32
C PHE A 67 3.14 6.24 0.44
N PHE A 68 2.42 7.24 -0.05
CA PHE A 68 0.96 7.20 -0.07
C PHE A 68 0.43 6.14 -1.04
N GLY A 69 1.04 6.00 -2.22
CA GLY A 69 0.70 4.93 -3.16
C GLY A 69 0.85 3.53 -2.56
N SER A 70 1.82 3.34 -1.66
CA SER A 70 2.01 2.07 -0.95
C SER A 70 0.91 1.75 0.07
N ARG A 71 -0.05 2.65 0.28
CA ARG A 71 -1.22 2.46 1.13
C ARG A 71 -2.47 2.13 0.32
N VAL A 72 -2.32 1.65 -0.92
CA VAL A 72 -3.45 1.22 -1.76
C VAL A 72 -4.32 0.16 -1.06
N SER A 73 -3.70 -0.74 -0.29
CA SER A 73 -4.34 -1.77 0.53
C SER A 73 -4.52 -1.31 1.98
N PHE A 74 -5.01 -0.08 2.18
CA PHE A 74 -5.35 0.41 3.51
C PHE A 74 -6.54 -0.35 4.08
N PHE A 75 -6.69 -0.35 5.41
CA PHE A 75 -7.70 -1.12 6.14
C PHE A 75 -9.13 -0.95 5.58
N LEU A 76 -9.46 0.23 5.03
CA LEU A 76 -10.78 0.50 4.45
C LEU A 76 -10.97 -0.13 3.05
N THR A 77 -9.92 -0.25 2.26
CA THR A 77 -9.97 -0.83 0.91
C THR A 77 -9.73 -2.33 0.90
N LEU A 78 -9.02 -2.85 1.92
CA LEU A 78 -8.62 -4.24 2.02
C LEU A 78 -9.81 -5.24 1.93
N PRO A 79 -10.96 -5.03 2.60
CA PRO A 79 -12.10 -5.96 2.47
C PRO A 79 -12.60 -6.08 1.02
N TRP A 80 -12.61 -4.97 0.28
CA TRP A 80 -13.02 -4.95 -1.13
C TRP A 80 -12.01 -5.62 -2.04
N ILE A 81 -10.71 -5.41 -1.78
CA ILE A 81 -9.63 -6.10 -2.50
C ILE A 81 -9.76 -7.61 -2.30
N VAL A 82 -9.94 -8.09 -1.07
CA VAL A 82 -10.11 -9.52 -0.76
C VAL A 82 -11.36 -10.09 -1.44
N LEU A 83 -12.49 -9.37 -1.39
CA LEU A 83 -13.71 -9.80 -2.06
C LEU A 83 -13.51 -9.95 -3.58
N LEU A 84 -12.86 -8.96 -4.20
CA LEU A 84 -12.56 -8.98 -5.63
C LEU A 84 -11.59 -10.11 -5.98
N GLU A 85 -10.57 -10.35 -5.17
CA GLU A 85 -9.62 -11.46 -5.35
C GLU A 85 -10.34 -12.80 -5.33
N ILE A 86 -11.23 -13.04 -4.37
CA ILE A 86 -12.03 -14.28 -4.28
C ILE A 86 -12.90 -14.44 -5.52
N GLN A 87 -13.66 -13.40 -5.87
CA GLN A 87 -14.61 -13.45 -6.98
C GLN A 87 -13.91 -13.64 -8.33
N LEU A 88 -12.85 -12.87 -8.60
CA LEU A 88 -12.09 -12.96 -9.84
C LEU A 88 -11.35 -14.30 -9.93
N SER A 89 -10.72 -14.76 -8.85
CA SER A 89 -10.00 -16.05 -8.86
C SER A 89 -10.95 -17.21 -9.11
N HIS A 90 -12.14 -17.20 -8.51
CA HIS A 90 -13.16 -18.21 -8.77
C HIS A 90 -13.63 -18.16 -10.23
N ARG A 91 -13.97 -16.96 -10.74
CA ARG A 91 -14.45 -16.80 -12.11
C ARG A 91 -13.43 -17.20 -13.16
N LEU A 92 -12.16 -16.83 -12.97
CA LEU A 92 -11.09 -17.20 -13.89
C LEU A 92 -10.85 -18.72 -13.92
N ARG A 93 -11.06 -19.41 -12.80
CA ARG A 93 -10.86 -20.86 -12.69
C ARG A 93 -12.05 -21.70 -13.16
N THR A 94 -13.28 -21.27 -12.89
CA THR A 94 -14.48 -22.09 -13.12
C THR A 94 -15.43 -21.52 -14.17
N GLY A 95 -15.22 -20.29 -14.61
CA GLY A 95 -16.15 -19.56 -15.49
C GLY A 95 -17.35 -18.94 -14.78
N ALA A 96 -17.55 -19.19 -13.47
CA ALA A 96 -18.68 -18.71 -12.68
C ALA A 96 -18.22 -17.84 -11.50
N TRP A 97 -19.06 -16.89 -11.09
CA TRP A 97 -18.84 -16.11 -9.88
C TRP A 97 -18.99 -16.98 -8.63
N ALA A 98 -18.28 -16.63 -7.56
CA ALA A 98 -18.37 -17.34 -6.30
C ALA A 98 -19.70 -17.04 -5.60
N GLU A 99 -20.40 -18.10 -5.18
CA GLU A 99 -21.53 -17.97 -4.27
C GLU A 99 -21.01 -17.73 -2.86
N LEU A 100 -21.07 -16.46 -2.43
CA LEU A 100 -20.62 -16.05 -1.11
C LEU A 100 -21.82 -15.88 -0.18
N SER A 101 -21.81 -16.63 0.92
CA SER A 101 -22.80 -16.55 1.98
C SER A 101 -22.08 -16.24 3.29
N ALA A 102 -22.58 -15.23 4.03
CA ALA A 102 -22.02 -14.89 5.34
C ALA A 102 -22.17 -16.04 6.34
N GLU A 103 -23.29 -16.77 6.27
CA GLU A 103 -23.56 -17.94 7.09
C GLU A 103 -22.54 -19.06 6.82
N THR A 104 -22.29 -19.36 5.54
CA THR A 104 -21.32 -20.38 5.13
C THR A 104 -19.91 -19.98 5.53
N ALA A 105 -19.54 -18.71 5.37
CA ALA A 105 -18.22 -18.20 5.76
C ALA A 105 -17.99 -18.32 7.28
N LEU A 106 -19.00 -17.97 8.09
CA LEU A 106 -18.93 -18.12 9.56
C LEU A 106 -18.93 -19.60 9.97
N ALA A 107 -19.74 -20.42 9.33
CA ALA A 107 -19.78 -21.86 9.58
C ALA A 107 -18.45 -22.53 9.28
N GLN A 108 -17.68 -22.06 8.28
CA GLN A 108 -16.37 -22.60 7.92
C GLN A 108 -15.18 -21.94 8.61
N ALA A 109 -15.38 -20.83 9.33
CA ALA A 109 -14.30 -20.07 9.97
C ALA A 109 -13.48 -20.91 10.97
N HIS A 110 -14.11 -21.90 11.62
CA HIS A 110 -13.43 -22.82 12.54
C HIS A 110 -12.41 -23.74 11.87
N LEU A 111 -12.47 -23.91 10.54
CA LEU A 111 -11.51 -24.73 9.79
C LEU A 111 -10.18 -23.99 9.50
N LEU A 112 -10.11 -22.70 9.81
CA LEU A 112 -8.96 -21.82 9.55
C LEU A 112 -8.12 -21.51 10.81
N LEU A 113 -8.51 -22.06 11.97
CA LEU A 113 -7.82 -21.94 13.26
C LEU A 113 -7.20 -23.28 13.67
#